data_AF-A0A9E5MWX3-F1
#
_entry.id   AF-A0A9E5MWX3-F1
#
_cell.length_a   1.000
_cell.length_b   1.000
_cell.length_c   1.000
_cell.angle_alpha   90.00
_cell.angle_beta   90.00
_cell.angle_gamma   90.00
#
_symmetry.space_group_name_H-M   'P 1'
#
loop_
_entity.id
_entity.type
_entity.pdbx_description
1 polymer ?
#
loop_
_entity_poly.entity_id
_entity_poly.type
_entity_poly.pdbx_seq_one_letter_code
_entity_poly.pdbx_strand_id
1 'polypeptide(L)' 'AGINSAALAIRGPMAYGYLKGETGMHRLVRISPFNAEGKRQTSFAAVDVSPEVADDLEIEIKEADIREDTYRASGAG' A
#
# COMPACT_ATOMS: atom_id res chain seq x y z
N ALA A 1 -2.97 -4.65 22.10
CA ALA A 1 -2.51 -3.25 22.16
C ALA A 1 -1.56 -3.01 20.99
N GLY A 2 -1.64 -1.85 20.33
CA GLY A 2 -0.86 -1.51 19.15
C GLY A 2 -1.75 -1.01 18.00
N ILE A 3 -1.13 -0.80 16.84
CA ILE A 3 -1.78 -0.37 15.60
C ILE A 3 -1.78 -1.57 14.65
N ASN A 4 -2.89 -1.81 13.94
CA ASN A 4 -2.98 -2.88 12.94
C ASN A 4 -2.24 -2.50 11.64
N SER A 5 -2.47 -1.27 11.17
CA SER A 5 -1.77 -0.67 10.03
C SER A 5 -1.78 0.85 10.15
N ALA A 6 -0.79 1.50 9.54
CA ALA A 6 -0.71 2.96 9.44
C ALA A 6 -0.23 3.33 8.04
N ALA A 7 -0.84 4.36 7.45
CA ALA A 7 -0.41 4.98 6.20
C ALA A 7 -0.08 6.44 6.49
N LEU A 8 1.07 6.91 6.00
CA LEU A 8 1.58 8.25 6.25
C LEU A 8 1.99 8.88 4.92
N ALA A 9 1.57 10.13 4.70
CA ALA A 9 2.02 10.93 3.57
C ALA A 9 3.13 11.87 4.04
N ILE A 10 4.34 11.70 3.53
CA ILE A 10 5.51 12.49 3.93
C ILE A 10 5.86 13.44 2.78
N ARG A 11 5.67 14.74 3.03
CA ARG A 11 5.91 15.81 2.05
C ARG A 11 7.20 16.54 2.39
N GLY A 12 8.12 16.59 1.43
CA GLY A 12 9.36 17.31 1.57
C GLY A 12 10.32 17.03 0.42
N PRO A 13 11.35 17.85 0.24
CA PRO A 13 12.38 17.61 -0.76
C PRO A 13 13.07 16.27 -0.48
N MET A 14 13.21 15.44 -1.52
CA MET A 14 13.88 14.13 -1.44
C MET A 14 13.29 13.16 -0.41
N ALA A 15 12.02 13.31 -0.01
CA ALA A 15 11.37 12.47 1.01
C ALA A 15 11.53 10.96 0.73
N TYR A 16 11.26 10.54 -0.51
CA TYR A 16 11.44 9.15 -0.93
C TYR A 16 12.91 8.70 -0.83
N GLY A 17 13.86 9.56 -1.17
CA GLY A 17 15.29 9.25 -1.14
C GLY A 17 15.79 8.90 0.27
N TYR A 18 15.31 9.60 1.29
CA TYR A 18 15.65 9.30 2.68
C TYR A 18 14.97 8.03 3.18
N LEU A 19 13.69 7.83 2.84
CA LEU A 19 12.88 6.74 3.39
C LEU A 19 13.04 5.42 2.65
N LYS A 20 13.61 5.42 1.45
CA LYS A 20 13.89 4.20 0.67
C LYS A 20 14.71 3.17 1.46
N GLY A 21 15.56 3.60 2.38
CA GLY A 21 16.35 2.70 3.23
C GLY A 21 15.54 2.02 4.33
N GLU A 22 14.36 2.54 4.66
CA GLU A 22 13.50 2.01 5.72
C GLU A 22 12.57 0.88 5.23
N THR A 23 12.48 0.67 3.91
CA THR A 23 11.68 -0.39 3.30
C THR A 23 12.20 -1.77 3.72
N GLY A 24 11.32 -2.58 4.32
CA GLY A 24 11.63 -3.96 4.69
C GLY A 24 10.99 -4.41 5.99
N MET A 25 11.57 -5.45 6.58
CA MET A 25 11.08 -6.08 7.81
C MET A 25 11.94 -5.67 9.00
N HIS A 26 11.31 -4.99 9.96
CA HIS A 26 11.94 -4.51 11.19
C HIS A 26 11.66 -5.48 12.32
N ARG A 27 12.72 -5.96 12.98
CA ARG A 27 12.64 -6.97 14.04
C ARG A 27 12.86 -6.34 15.40
N LEU A 28 11.90 -6.52 16.31
CA LEU A 28 12.01 -6.10 17.70
C LEU A 28 12.09 -7.33 18.62
N VAL A 29 13.15 -7.42 19.42
CA VAL A 29 13.30 -8.45 20.45
C VAL A 29 13.29 -7.79 21.82
N ARG A 30 12.24 -8.03 22.60
CA ARG A 30 12.10 -7.47 23.95
C ARG A 30 11.31 -8.39 24.88
N ILE A 31 11.37 -8.14 26.19
CA ILE A 31 10.42 -8.72 27.13
C ILE A 31 9.11 -7.96 26.97
N SER A 32 8.04 -8.68 26.62
CA SER A 32 6.73 -8.07 26.38
C SER A 32 6.07 -7.70 27.71
N PRO A 33 5.60 -6.45 27.89
CA PRO A 33 4.82 -6.07 29.07
C PRO A 33 3.44 -6.75 29.12
N PHE A 34 3.04 -7.41 28.03
CA PHE A 34 1.77 -8.13 27.92
C PHE A 34 1.91 -9.64 28.14
N ASN A 35 3.13 -10.15 28.36
CA ASN A 35 3.36 -11.56 28.62
C ASN A 35 3.54 -11.80 30.12
N ALA A 36 2.66 -12.60 30.73
CA ALA A 36 2.71 -12.94 32.15
C ALA A 36 3.96 -13.75 32.55
N GLU A 37 4.58 -14.48 31.61
CA GLU A 37 5.75 -15.33 31.89
C GLU A 37 7.10 -14.59 31.83
N GLY A 38 7.14 -13.29 31.48
CA GLY A 38 8.38 -12.52 31.42
C GLY A 38 9.39 -12.99 30.35
N LYS A 39 8.99 -13.87 29.44
CA LYS A 39 9.86 -14.41 28.38
C LYS A 39 10.13 -13.35 27.31
N ARG A 40 11.34 -13.38 26.73
CA ARG A 40 11.70 -12.58 25.55
C ARG A 40 10.85 -13.02 24.36
N GLN A 41 10.17 -12.06 23.75
CA GLN A 41 9.40 -12.26 22.53
C GLN A 41 10.04 -11.50 21.37
N THR A 42 9.88 -12.05 20.17
CA THR A 42 10.29 -11.41 18.93
C THR A 42 9.04 -10.97 18.17
N SER A 43 9.00 -9.72 17.74
CA SER A 43 7.95 -9.15 16.91
C SER A 43 8.56 -8.62 15.61
N PHE A 44 7.74 -8.56 14.56
CA PHE A 44 8.12 -8.06 13.25
C PHE A 44 7.13 -6.97 12.81
N ALA A 45 7.64 -5.94 12.16
CA ALA A 45 6.84 -4.91 11.49
C ALA A 45 7.34 -4.75 10.06
N ALA A 46 6.44 -4.79 9.09
CA ALA A 46 6.76 -4.51 7.70
C ALA A 46 6.55 -3.01 7.44
N VAL A 47 7.53 -2.39 6.78
CA VAL A 47 7.47 -0.99 6.34
C VAL A 47 7.64 -0.99 4.82
N ASP A 48 6.69 -0.36 4.14
CA ASP A 48 6.76 -0.12 2.71
C ASP A 48 6.75 1.37 2.43
N VAL A 49 7.51 1.78 1.42
CA VAL A 49 7.70 3.19 1.06
C VAL A 49 7.60 3.29 -0.46
N SER A 50 6.56 3.98 -0.92
CA SER A 50 6.35 4.30 -2.33
C SER A 50 6.49 5.81 -2.55
N PRO A 51 7.07 6.24 -3.70
CA PRO A 51 7.02 7.64 -4.08
C PRO A 51 5.59 7.99 -4.54
N GLU A 52 5.14 9.19 -4.19
CA GLU A 52 3.92 9.76 -4.76
C GLU A 52 4.26 10.29 -6.15
N VAL A 53 3.68 9.69 -7.19
CA VAL A 53 3.79 10.13 -8.59
C VAL A 53 2.49 10.85 -8.93
N ALA A 54 2.59 11.99 -9.63
CA ALA A 54 1.39 12.71 -10.08
C ALA A 54 0.65 11.86 -11.12
N ASP A 55 -0.63 11.61 -10.89
CA ASP A 55 -1.53 10.95 -11.82
C ASP A 55 -1.99 11.94 -12.92
N ASP A 56 -1.08 12.37 -13.80
CA ASP A 56 -1.40 13.12 -15.03
C ASP A 56 -1.59 12.15 -16.22
N LEU A 57 -2.27 11.04 -15.99
CA LEU A 57 -2.63 10.10 -17.05
C LEU A 57 -3.94 10.53 -17.71
N GLU A 58 -3.86 11.46 -18.65
CA GLU A 58 -4.91 11.67 -19.65
C GLU A 58 -4.94 10.45 -20.58
N ILE A 59 -5.73 9.45 -20.20
CA ILE A 59 -6.05 8.32 -21.09
C ILE A 59 -7.13 8.79 -22.06
N GLU A 60 -6.70 9.34 -23.18
CA GLU A 60 -7.59 9.71 -24.29
C GLU A 60 -7.94 8.44 -25.08
N ILE A 61 -9.14 7.89 -24.84
CA ILE A 61 -9.63 6.73 -25.60
C ILE A 61 -10.07 7.24 -26.97
N LYS A 62 -9.32 6.86 -28.01
CA LYS A 62 -9.70 7.17 -29.39
C LYS A 62 -10.90 6.32 -29.80
N GLU A 63 -11.95 6.96 -30.28
CA GLU A 63 -13.17 6.29 -30.75
C GLU A 63 -12.90 5.24 -31.85
N ALA A 64 -11.78 5.36 -32.58
CA ALA A 64 -11.35 4.40 -33.58
C ALA A 64 -10.93 3.02 -32.99
N ASP A 65 -10.53 2.97 -31.72
CA ASP A 65 -10.15 1.74 -31.02
C ASP A 65 -11.33 1.13 -30.23
N ILE A 66 -12.49 1.80 -30.24
CA ILE A 66 -13.71 1.34 -29.58
C ILE A 66 -14.56 0.59 -30.61
N ARG A 67 -14.81 -0.70 -30.36
CA ARG A 67 -15.82 -1.46 -31.10
C ARG A 67 -17.03 -1.67 -30.21
N GLU A 68 -18.09 -0.92 -30.46
CA GLU A 68 -19.36 -1.02 -29.76
C GLU A 68 -20.33 -1.87 -30.57
N ASP A 69 -20.52 -3.12 -30.16
CA ASP A 69 -21.47 -4.04 -30.78
C ASP A 69 -22.75 -4.11 -29.93
N THR A 70 -23.87 -3.58 -30.45
CA THR A 70 -25.18 -3.71 -29.79
C THR A 70 -25.86 -5.00 -30.23
N TYR A 71 -26.08 -5.93 -29.29
CA TYR A 71 -26.84 -7.15 -29.52
C TYR A 71 -28.25 -7.04 -28.92
N ARG A 72 -29.23 -7.70 -29.54
CA ARG A 72 -30.57 -7.83 -28.96
C ARG A 72 -30.51 -8.77 -27.76
N ALA A 73 -31.14 -8.36 -26.65
CA ALA A 73 -31.34 -9.25 -25.52
C ALA A 73 -32.14 -10.48 -25.98
N SER A 74 -31.53 -11.66 -25.92
CA SER A 74 -32.17 -12.94 -26.26
C SER A 74 -32.91 -13.55 -25.06
N GLY A 75 -33.48 -12.70 -24.20
CA GLY A 75 -34.29 -13.09 -23.06
C GLY A 75 -35.77 -13.19 -23.44
N ALA A 76 -36.49 -14.10 -22.81
CA ALA A 76 -37.95 -14.11 -22.85
C ALA A 76 -38.49 -13.01 -21.92
N GLY A 77 -38.47 -11.77 -22.40
CA GLY A 77 -38.86 -10.59 -21.60
C GLY A 77 -37.73 -10.05 -20.76
#